data_AF-A0A5D6VI29-F1
#
_entry.id   AF-A0A5D6VI29-F1
#
_cell.length_a   1.000
_cell.length_b   1.000
_cell.length_c   1.000
_cell.angle_alpha   90.00
_cell.angle_beta   90.00
_cell.angle_gamma   90.00
#
_symmetry.space_group_name_H-M   'P 1'
#
loop_
_entity.id
_entity.type
_entity.pdbx_description
1 polymer ?
#
loop_
_entity_poly.entity_id
_entity_poly.type
_entity_poly.pdbx_seq_one_letter_code
_entity_poly.pdbx_strand_id
1 'polypeptide(L)' 'MRDKARIKPMIEKLEQLWLDHPDFRLGQLLMVVAMTGEHNPKLFYLEDDRMLGLLEERMEQLAKARNPTL' A
#
# COMPACT_ATOMS: atom_id res chain seq x y z
N MET A 1 10.44 -17.25 5.82
CA MET A 1 11.28 -16.19 6.41
C MET A 1 11.02 -14.88 5.67
N ARG A 2 10.88 -13.74 6.36
CA ARG A 2 10.68 -12.44 5.71
C ARG A 2 12.04 -11.89 5.26
N ASP A 3 12.28 -11.83 3.95
CA ASP A 3 13.45 -11.17 3.38
C ASP A 3 13.16 -9.69 3.07
N LYS A 4 13.91 -8.79 3.72
CA LYS A 4 13.79 -7.33 3.57
C LYS A 4 14.30 -6.85 2.21
N ALA A 5 15.23 -7.57 1.58
CA ALA A 5 15.80 -7.17 0.29
C ALA A 5 14.75 -7.12 -0.83
N ARG A 6 13.64 -7.84 -0.69
CA ARG A 6 12.53 -7.85 -1.66
C ARG A 6 11.64 -6.60 -1.63
N ILE A 7 11.70 -5.80 -0.56
CA ILE A 7 10.77 -4.68 -0.37
C ILE A 7 11.02 -3.57 -1.39
N LYS A 8 12.25 -3.08 -1.50
CA LYS A 8 12.58 -1.94 -2.36
C LYS A 8 12.32 -2.22 -3.85
N PRO A 9 12.76 -3.37 -4.42
CA PRO A 9 12.45 -3.71 -5.81
C PRO A 9 10.95 -3.82 -6.09
N MET A 10 10.16 -4.32 -5.13
CA MET A 10 8.71 -4.43 -5.28
C MET A 10 8.04 -3.05 -5.36
N ILE A 11 8.44 -2.12 -4.48
CA ILE A 11 7.90 -0.76 -4.49
C ILE A 11 8.28 -0.02 -5.77
N GLU A 12 9.53 -0.14 -6.24
CA GLU A 12 9.97 0.51 -7.49
C GLU A 12 9.21 0.00 -8.72
N LYS A 13 8.89 -1.30 -8.77
CA LYS A 13 8.08 -1.87 -9.85
C LYS A 13 6.62 -1.44 -9.76
N LEU A 14 6.08 -1.33 -8.56
CA LEU A 14 4.72 -0.83 -8.35
C LEU A 14 4.61 0.65 -8.74
N GLU A 15 5.58 1.46 -8.34
CA GLU A 15 5.68 2.88 -8.71
C GLU A 15 5.76 3.06 -10.22
N GLN A 16 6.66 2.35 -10.90
CA GLN A 16 6.76 2.40 -12.36
C GLN A 16 5.43 2.04 -13.04
N LEU A 17 4.83 0.91 -12.66
CA LEU A 17 3.56 0.46 -13.24
C LEU A 17 2.45 1.48 -13.01
N TRP A 18 2.43 2.13 -11.85
CA TRP A 18 1.40 3.11 -11.52
C TRP A 18 1.58 4.42 -12.29
N LEU A 19 2.82 4.89 -12.46
CA LEU A 19 3.13 6.04 -13.32
C LEU A 19 2.73 5.79 -14.78
N ASP A 20 2.86 4.55 -15.26
CA ASP A 20 2.47 4.15 -16.61
C ASP A 20 0.94 4.04 -16.78
N HIS A 21 0.18 3.95 -15.68
CA HIS A 21 -1.28 3.78 -15.67
C HIS A 21 -1.97 4.66 -14.60
N PRO A 22 -1.94 5.99 -14.75
CA PRO A 22 -2.40 6.94 -13.73
C PRO A 22 -3.92 6.93 -13.50
N ASP A 23 -4.70 6.30 -14.38
CA ASP A 23 -6.16 6.18 -14.24
C ASP A 23 -6.57 5.20 -13.12
N PHE A 24 -5.66 4.31 -12.71
CA PHE A 24 -5.91 3.43 -11.58
C PHE A 24 -5.56 4.12 -10.27
N ARG A 25 -6.46 3.99 -9.29
CA ARG A 25 -6.10 4.16 -7.88
C ARG A 25 -5.27 2.96 -7.42
N LEU A 26 -4.38 3.16 -6.44
CA LEU A 26 -3.48 2.14 -5.91
C LEU A 26 -4.22 0.85 -5.52
N GLY A 27 -5.37 0.99 -4.87
CA GLY A 27 -6.22 -0.14 -4.49
C GLY A 27 -6.68 -0.98 -5.69
N GLN A 28 -7.03 -0.33 -6.80
CA GLN A 28 -7.42 -1.01 -8.03
C GLN A 28 -6.22 -1.70 -8.68
N LEU A 29 -5.08 -1.00 -8.74
CA LEU A 29 -3.85 -1.54 -9.32
C LEU A 29 -3.38 -2.81 -8.60
N LEU A 30 -3.37 -2.79 -7.26
CA LEU A 30 -3.00 -3.96 -6.44
C LEU A 30 -3.93 -5.16 -6.71
N MET A 31 -5.24 -4.91 -6.84
CA MET A 31 -6.22 -5.95 -7.13
C MET A 31 -6.02 -6.55 -8.53
N VAL A 32 -5.73 -5.70 -9.54
CA VAL A 32 -5.41 -6.13 -10.90
C VAL A 32 -4.17 -7.01 -10.93
N VAL A 33 -3.08 -6.58 -10.27
CA VAL A 33 -1.81 -7.32 -10.21
C VAL A 33 -1.97 -8.66 -9.47
N ALA A 34 -2.71 -8.67 -8.36
CA ALA A 34 -2.88 -9.87 -7.56
C ALA A 34 -3.80 -10.91 -8.21
N MET A 35 -4.56 -10.53 -9.25
CA MET A 35 -5.48 -11.40 -10.00
C MET A 35 -6.35 -12.27 -9.10
N THR A 36 -6.80 -11.75 -7.96
CA THR A 36 -7.38 -12.56 -6.89
C THR A 36 -8.73 -13.17 -7.25
N GLY A 37 -9.42 -12.68 -8.28
CA GLY A 37 -10.80 -13.06 -8.64
C GLY A 37 -11.86 -12.65 -7.61
N GLU A 38 -11.46 -12.51 -6.34
CA GLU A 38 -12.25 -11.94 -5.26
C GLU A 38 -12.19 -10.41 -5.31
N HIS A 39 -13.34 -9.75 -5.24
CA HIS A 39 -13.42 -8.31 -5.02
C HIS A 39 -13.38 -8.04 -3.52
N ASN A 40 -12.29 -7.46 -3.01
CA ASN A 40 -12.32 -6.79 -1.73
C ASN A 40 -12.73 -5.33 -1.97
N PRO A 41 -14.03 -4.97 -1.85
CA PRO A 41 -14.51 -3.64 -2.23
C PRO A 41 -13.82 -2.54 -1.40
N LYS A 42 -13.42 -2.83 -0.17
CA LYS A 42 -12.73 -1.85 0.69
C LYS A 42 -11.36 -1.47 0.12
N LEU A 43 -10.61 -2.43 -0.40
CA LEU A 43 -9.32 -2.15 -1.04
C LEU A 43 -9.52 -1.57 -2.44
N PHE A 44 -10.45 -2.13 -3.21
CA PHE A 44 -10.70 -1.70 -4.60
C PHE A 44 -11.19 -0.25 -4.71
N TYR A 45 -12.05 0.21 -3.79
CA TYR A 45 -12.58 1.57 -3.78
C TYR A 45 -11.77 2.53 -2.90
N LEU A 46 -10.61 2.12 -2.39
CA LEU A 46 -9.76 2.99 -1.57
C LEU A 46 -9.04 4.01 -2.45
N GLU A 47 -9.25 5.28 -2.15
CA GLU A 47 -8.54 6.40 -2.77
C GLU A 47 -7.09 6.51 -2.28
N ASP A 48 -6.23 7.10 -3.11
CA ASP A 48 -4.79 7.16 -2.87
C ASP A 48 -4.42 8.07 -1.70
N ASP A 49 -5.09 9.21 -1.60
CA ASP A 49 -4.97 10.15 -0.47
C ASP A 49 -5.42 9.49 0.84
N ARG A 50 -6.50 8.70 0.80
CA ARG A 50 -6.95 7.96 1.98
C ARG A 50 -5.98 6.85 2.34
N MET A 51 -5.41 6.15 1.36
CA MET A 51 -4.40 5.12 1.61
C MET A 51 -3.13 5.71 2.22
N LEU A 52 -2.67 6.86 1.73
CA LEU A 52 -1.55 7.59 2.31
C LEU A 52 -1.83 7.98 3.77
N GLY A 53 -2.99 8.58 4.05
CA GLY A 53 -3.37 8.93 5.42
C GLY A 53 -3.44 7.71 6.35
N LEU A 54 -3.95 6.57 5.87
CA LEU A 54 -3.95 5.32 6.64
C LEU A 54 -2.52 4.82 6.93
N LEU A 55 -1.60 4.94 5.97
CA LEU A 55 -0.19 4.58 6.18
C LEU A 55 0.44 5.47 7.25
N GLU A 56 0.25 6.78 7.16
CA GLU A 56 0.75 7.76 8.14
C GLU A 56 0.19 7.50 9.54
N GLU A 57 -1.13 7.33 9.66
CA GLU A 57 -1.81 6.97 10.93
C GLU A 57 -1.18 5.71 11.54
N ARG A 58 -0.95 4.66 10.74
CA ARG A 58 -0.37 3.40 11.22
C ARG A 58 1.10 3.55 11.59
N MET A 59 1.87 4.32 10.83
CA MET A 59 3.27 4.61 11.16
C MET A 59 3.39 5.36 12.49
N GLU A 60 2.52 6.34 12.72
CA GLU A 60 2.48 7.08 13.98
C GLU A 60 2.10 6.15 15.15
N GLN A 61 1.07 5.32 14.99
CA GLN A 61 0.67 4.33 16.00
C GLN A 61 1.80 3.36 16.33
N LEU A 62 2.52 2.86 15.33
CA LEU A 62 3.66 1.97 15.51
C LEU A 62 4.84 2.67 16.20
N ALA A 63 5.06 3.95 15.91
CA ALA A 63 6.09 4.74 16.58
C ALA A 63 5.74 4.96 18.07
N LYS A 64 4.48 5.30 18.38
CA LYS A 64 3.98 5.42 19.76
C LYS A 64 4.06 4.11 20.53
N ALA A 65 3.65 3.00 19.91
CA ALA A 65 3.75 1.67 20.52
C ALA A 65 5.22 1.26 20.82
N ARG A 66 6.17 1.77 20.05
CA ARG A 66 7.61 1.54 20.27
C ARG A 66 8.20 2.44 21.37
N ASN A 67 7.60 3.62 21.61
CA ASN A 67 8.00 4.57 22.64
C ASN A 67 6.81 4.94 23.55
N PRO A 68 6.35 4.03 24.43
CA PRO A 68 5.13 4.21 25.21
C PRO A 68 5.21 5.25 26.36
N THR A 69 6.33 5.96 26.54
CA THR A 69 6.51 6.90 27.67
C THR A 69 7.22 8.19 27.26
N LEU A 70 6.42 9.25 27.05
CA LEU A 70 6.65 10.58 27.60
C LEU A 70 5.39 10.93 28.40
#